data_AF-H3SNS2-F1
#
_entry.id   AF-H3SNS2-F1
#
_cell.length_a   1.000
_cell.length_b   1.000
_cell.length_c   1.000
_cell.angle_alpha   90.00
_cell.angle_beta   90.00
_cell.angle_gamma   90.00
#
_symmetry.space_group_name_H-M   'P 1'
#
loop_
_entity.id
_entity.type
_entity.pdbx_description
1 polymer ?
#
loop_
_entity_poly.entity_id
_entity_poly.type
_entity_poly.pdbx_seq_one_letter_code
_entity_poly.pdbx_strand_id
1 'polypeptide(L)' 'MYSDDILHKIHGLRQKLICIANQKGKFTDDEVVQVSQQLDIYILEFQKYYKKQQQRDIVKKSS' A
#
# COMPACT_ATOMS: atom_id res chain seq x y z
N MET A 1 4.87 -1.14 -14.80
CA MET A 1 4.96 -2.57 -14.41
C MET A 1 5.11 -2.74 -12.90
N TYR A 2 6.25 -2.42 -12.27
CA TYR A 2 6.39 -2.57 -10.79
C TYR A 2 5.37 -1.77 -9.97
N SER A 3 5.01 -0.56 -10.42
CA SER A 3 3.99 0.29 -9.80
C SER A 3 2.57 -0.30 -9.91
N ASP A 4 2.25 -0.93 -11.03
CA ASP A 4 0.92 -1.49 -11.30
C ASP A 4 0.66 -2.75 -10.45
N ASP A 5 1.71 -3.56 -10.25
CA ASP A 5 1.65 -4.74 -9.38
C ASP A 5 1.45 -4.36 -7.91
N ILE A 6 2.12 -3.29 -7.44
CA ILE A 6 1.94 -2.77 -6.08
C ILE A 6 0.53 -2.20 -5.92
N LEU A 7 0.01 -1.47 -6.90
CA LEU A 7 -1.36 -0.95 -6.86
C LEU A 7 -2.41 -2.06 -6.79
N HIS A 8 -2.24 -3.13 -7.57
CA HIS A 8 -3.12 -4.29 -7.49
C HIS A 8 -3.09 -4.95 -6.10
N LYS A 9 -1.90 -5.10 -5.50
CA LYS A 9 -1.77 -5.63 -4.14
C LYS A 9 -2.44 -4.75 -3.10
N ILE A 10 -2.25 -3.43 -3.17
CA ILE A 10 -2.91 -2.45 -2.29
C ILE A 10 -4.43 -2.57 -2.43
N HIS A 11 -4.94 -2.62 -3.66
CA HIS A 11 -6.38 -2.72 -3.90
C HIS A 11 -6.96 -4.03 -3.35
N GLY A 12 -6.31 -5.16 -3.61
CA GLY A 12 -6.73 -6.46 -3.10
C GLY A 12 -6.71 -6.52 -1.57
N LEU A 13 -5.65 -6.03 -0.93
CA LEU A 13 -5.56 -5.99 0.53
C LEU A 13 -6.59 -5.05 1.16
N ARG A 14 -6.87 -3.91 0.53
CA ARG A 14 -7.94 -2.99 0.96
C ARG A 14 -9.30 -3.68 0.93
N GLN A 15 -9.64 -4.37 -0.16
CA GLN A 15 -10.91 -5.10 -0.24
C GLN A 15 -10.98 -6.21 0.82
N LYS A 16 -9.90 -6.98 0.99
CA LYS A 16 -9.83 -8.01 2.03
C LYS A 16 -10.05 -7.41 3.41
N LEU A 17 -9.39 -6.31 3.74
CA LEU A 17 -9.50 -5.62 5.03
C LEU A 17 -10.93 -5.19 5.32
N ILE A 18 -11.63 -4.62 4.34
CA ILE A 18 -13.04 -4.23 4.47
C ILE A 18 -13.91 -5.45 4.76
N CYS A 19 -13.73 -6.53 4.00
CA CYS A 19 -14.50 -7.76 4.19
C CYS A 19 -14.30 -8.34 5.60
N ILE A 20 -13.06 -8.54 6.04
CA ILE A 20 -12.78 -9.14 7.34
C ILE A 20 -13.18 -8.22 8.50
N ALA A 21 -12.99 -6.91 8.39
CA ALA A 21 -13.40 -5.98 9.43
C ALA A 21 -14.94 -6.00 9.62
N ASN A 22 -15.67 -6.05 8.51
CA ASN A 22 -17.14 -6.17 8.53
C ASN A 22 -17.59 -7.53 9.07
N GLN A 23 -16.90 -8.62 8.73
CA GLN A 23 -17.22 -9.97 9.21
C GLN A 23 -16.95 -10.16 10.71
N LYS A 24 -15.83 -9.63 11.21
CA LYS A 24 -15.42 -9.79 12.61
C LYS A 24 -16.08 -8.77 13.53
N GLY A 25 -16.50 -7.61 12.99
CA GLY A 25 -17.11 -6.52 13.73
C GLY A 25 -16.18 -5.83 14.74
N LYS A 26 -14.88 -6.13 14.69
CA LYS A 26 -13.85 -5.57 15.58
C LYS A 26 -12.54 -5.38 14.82
N PHE A 27 -11.95 -4.19 14.93
CA PHE A 27 -10.67 -3.87 14.30
C PHE A 27 -9.44 -4.43 15.01
N THR A 28 -9.62 -4.94 16.24
CA THR A 28 -8.55 -5.53 17.05
C THR A 28 -8.42 -7.04 16.86
N ASP A 29 -9.22 -7.63 15.97
CA ASP A 29 -9.07 -9.03 15.61
C ASP A 29 -7.71 -9.23 14.91
N ASP A 30 -6.98 -10.27 15.29
CA ASP A 30 -5.61 -10.49 14.83
C ASP A 30 -5.52 -10.59 13.30
N GLU A 31 -6.55 -11.14 12.65
CA GLU A 31 -6.60 -11.24 11.20
C GLU A 31 -6.79 -9.85 10.55
N VAL A 32 -7.65 -9.02 11.15
CA VAL A 32 -7.88 -7.63 10.72
C VAL A 32 -6.59 -6.81 10.89
N VAL A 33 -5.91 -6.96 12.02
CA VAL A 33 -4.64 -6.27 12.31
C VAL A 33 -3.55 -6.71 11.33
N GLN A 34 -3.38 -8.02 11.09
CA GLN A 34 -2.37 -8.52 10.16
C GLN A 34 -2.57 -8.02 8.74
N VAL A 35 -3.81 -8.03 8.22
CA VAL A 35 -4.10 -7.54 6.88
C VAL A 35 -3.90 -6.02 6.79
N SER A 36 -4.24 -5.27 7.85
CA SER A 36 -3.96 -3.84 7.92
C SER A 36 -2.46 -3.55 7.84
N GLN A 37 -1.65 -4.27 8.62
CA GLN A 37 -0.19 -4.09 8.62
C GLN A 37 0.43 -4.44 7.26
N GLN A 38 -0.05 -5.49 6.60
CA GLN A 38 0.39 -5.82 5.24
C GLN A 38 0.05 -4.70 4.25
N LEU A 39 -1.15 -4.13 4.35
CA LEU A 39 -1.56 -3.00 3.51
C LEU A 39 -0.64 -1.79 3.73
N ASP A 40 -0.30 -1.47 4.98
CA ASP A 40 0.59 -0.36 5.32
C ASP A 40 2.00 -0.53 4.71
N ILE A 41 2.53 -1.76 4.69
CA ILE A 41 3.83 -2.06 4.07
C ILE A 41 3.80 -1.71 2.58
N TYR A 42 2.78 -2.17 1.84
CA TYR A 42 2.69 -1.92 0.41
C TYR A 42 2.42 -0.44 0.09
N ILE A 43 1.64 0.26 0.91
CA ILE A 43 1.46 1.71 0.79
C ILE A 43 2.80 2.43 0.97
N LEU A 44 3.59 2.04 1.97
CA LEU A 44 4.91 2.63 2.23
C LEU A 44 5.87 2.38 1.06
N GLU A 45 5.91 1.17 0.51
CA GLU A 45 6.72 0.84 -0.67
C GLU A 45 6.33 1.69 -1.89
N PHE A 46 5.03 1.82 -2.13
CA PHE A 46 4.49 2.66 -3.20
C PHE A 46 4.93 4.12 -3.02
N GLN A 47 4.75 4.69 -1.84
CA GLN A 47 5.15 6.08 -1.56
C GLN A 47 6.66 6.29 -1.72
N LYS A 48 7.49 5.34 -1.27
CA LYS A 48 8.95 5.38 -1.45
C LYS A 48 9.33 5.36 -2.93
N TYR A 49 8.65 4.55 -3.73
CA TYR A 49 8.86 4.48 -5.17
C TYR A 49 8.57 5.84 -5.85
N TYR A 50 7.44 6.47 -5.55
CA TYR A 50 7.10 7.78 -6.12
C TYR A 50 8.04 8.90 -5.68
N LYS A 51 8.44 8.93 -4.40
CA LYS A 51 9.43 9.91 -3.91
C LYS A 51 10.77 9.80 -4.67
N LYS A 52 11.24 8.58 -4.94
CA LYS A 52 12.47 8.35 -5.71
C LYS A 52 12.34 8.82 -7.17
N GLN A 53 11.17 8.64 -7.79
CA GLN A 53 10.95 9.12 -9.16
C GLN A 53 10.97 10.65 -9.23
N GLN A 54 10.27 11.33 -8.32
CA GLN A 54 10.26 12.80 -8.27
C GLN A 54 11.67 13.38 -8.08
N GLN A 55 12.52 12.78 -7.24
CA GLN A 55 13.92 13.22 -7.09
C GLN A 55 14.73 13.07 -8.38
N ARG A 56 14.52 12.00 -9.16
CA ARG A 56 15.21 11.81 -10.45
C ARG A 56 14.79 12.86 -11.47
N ASP A 57 13.51 13.21 -11.50
CA ASP A 57 12.98 14.20 -12.44
C ASP A 57 13.45 15.63 -12.09
N ILE A 58 13.62 15.93 -10.81
CA ILE A 58 14.21 17.20 -10.35
C ILE A 58 15.68 17.30 -10.77
N VAL A 59 16.49 16.25 -10.53
CA VAL A 59 17.91 16.23 -10.90
C VAL A 59 18.10 16.38 -12.41
N LYS A 60 17.26 15.74 -13.23
CA LYS A 60 17.32 15.86 -14.69
C LYS A 60 16.94 17.25 -15.22
N LYS A 61 16.14 18.03 -14.48
CA LYS A 61 15.75 19.40 -14.87
C LYS A 61 16.81 20.44 -14.50
N SER A 62 17.79 20.08 -13.68
CA SER A 62 18.84 20.98 -13.18
C SER A 62 20.20 20.78 -13.87
N SER A 63 20.27 19.95 -14.92
CA SER A 63 21.43 19.78 -15.82
C SER A 63 21.03 20.15 -17.24
#